data_AF-A0A5R2N295-F1
#
_entry.id   AF-A0A5R2N295-F1
#
_cell.length_a   1.000
_cell.length_b   1.000
_cell.length_c   1.000
_cell.angle_alpha   90.00
_cell.angle_beta   90.00
_cell.angle_gamma   90.00
#
_symmetry.space_group_name_H-M   'P 1'
#
loop_
_entity.id
_entity.type
_entity.pdbx_description
1 polymer ?
#
loop_
_entity_poly.entity_id
_entity_poly.type
_entity_poly.pdbx_seq_one_letter_code
_entity_poly.pdbx_strand_id
1 'polypeptide(L)'
;GIAFDIPASTAKQVVGDLMKNGAVQRGWLGVEIQPVTSDIAESLGLKSNNGALVSSAQDDGPGKKAGITAGDVITQVDGKDVASPKELARLIGAYSPGKSVDVTVWR
;
A
#
# COMPACT_ATOMS: atom_id res chain seq x y z
N GLY A 1 3.90 -39.17 -8.54
CA GLY A 1 3.02 -38.03 -8.15
C GLY A 1 3.57 -37.46 -6.88
N ILE A 2 3.79 -36.14 -6.83
CA ILE A 2 4.41 -35.46 -5.70
C ILE A 2 3.31 -34.75 -4.92
N ALA A 3 3.10 -35.16 -3.67
CA ALA A 3 2.15 -34.54 -2.75
C ALA A 3 2.89 -33.47 -1.94
N PHE A 4 2.28 -32.28 -1.80
CA PHE A 4 2.77 -31.22 -0.92
C PHE A 4 1.94 -31.23 0.36
N ASP A 5 2.53 -31.71 1.45
CA ASP A 5 1.95 -31.64 2.79
C ASP A 5 2.08 -30.23 3.37
N ILE A 6 1.00 -29.71 3.93
CA ILE A 6 1.02 -28.51 4.78
C ILE A 6 1.32 -28.97 6.21
N PRO A 7 2.47 -28.59 6.81
CA PRO A 7 2.76 -28.95 8.19
C PRO A 7 1.75 -28.29 9.14
N ALA A 8 1.21 -29.08 10.08
CA ALA A 8 0.19 -28.66 11.05
C ALA A 8 0.57 -27.47 11.95
N SER A 9 1.86 -27.09 11.98
CA SER A 9 2.36 -25.89 12.66
C SER A 9 1.89 -24.58 12.01
N THR A 10 1.65 -24.58 10.69
CA THR A 10 1.15 -23.38 9.97
C THR A 10 -0.31 -23.10 10.29
N ALA A 11 -1.12 -24.14 10.53
CA ALA A 11 -2.56 -24.01 10.76
C ALA A 11 -2.92 -23.33 12.09
N LYS A 12 -2.09 -23.47 13.14
CA LYS A 12 -2.40 -22.92 14.47
C LYS A 12 -2.26 -21.39 14.55
N GLN A 13 -1.38 -20.79 13.76
CA GLN A 13 -1.20 -19.33 13.76
C GLN A 13 -2.38 -18.60 13.10
N VAL A 14 -3.09 -19.26 12.17
CA VAL A 14 -4.25 -18.69 11.46
C VAL A 14 -5.48 -18.60 12.37
N VAL A 15 -5.62 -19.51 13.35
CA VAL A 15 -6.82 -19.58 14.22
C VAL A 15 -6.82 -18.49 15.30
N GLY A 16 -5.66 -18.02 15.74
CA GLY A 16 -5.56 -16.94 16.74
C GLY A 16 -6.04 -15.59 16.22
N ASP A 17 -5.73 -15.25 14.96
CA ASP A 17 -6.12 -13.98 14.33
C ASP A 17 -7.62 -13.92 13.97
N LEU A 18 -8.30 -15.07 13.87
CA LEU A 18 -9.73 -15.15 13.54
C LEU A 18 -10.67 -14.93 14.75
N MET A 19 -10.18 -15.06 15.99
CA MET A 19 -11.03 -15.20 17.18
C MET A 19 -11.35 -13.92 17.97
N LYS A 20 -10.82 -12.74 17.61
CA LYS A 20 -11.15 -11.51 18.36
C LYS A 20 -12.11 -10.54 17.68
N ASN A 21 -12.25 -10.50 16.35
CA ASN A 21 -13.18 -9.58 15.65
C ASN A 21 -13.66 -10.01 14.22
N GLY A 22 -13.34 -11.22 13.75
CA GLY A 22 -13.93 -11.78 12.51
C GLY A 22 -13.48 -11.20 11.16
N ALA A 23 -12.58 -10.20 11.11
CA ALA A 23 -11.93 -9.74 9.88
C ALA A 23 -10.60 -9.06 10.21
N VAL A 24 -9.56 -9.30 9.39
CA VAL A 24 -8.32 -8.48 9.44
C VAL A 24 -8.66 -7.13 8.81
N GLN A 25 -9.00 -6.18 9.67
CA GLN A 25 -9.27 -4.80 9.28
C GLN A 25 -7.96 -4.13 8.83
N ARG A 26 -7.65 -4.22 7.53
CA ARG A 26 -6.51 -3.53 6.91
C ARG A 26 -6.96 -2.21 6.33
N GLY A 27 -6.19 -1.15 6.56
CA GLY A 27 -6.34 0.09 5.81
C GLY A 27 -6.27 -0.19 4.31
N TRP A 28 -7.14 0.50 3.57
CA TRP A 28 -7.24 0.37 2.13
C TRP A 28 -7.30 1.78 1.54
N LEU A 29 -6.39 2.11 0.64
CA LEU A 29 -6.32 3.44 0.02
C LEU A 29 -7.12 3.52 -1.30
N GLY A 30 -7.43 2.39 -1.94
CA GLY A 30 -8.17 2.37 -3.21
C GLY A 30 -7.41 2.99 -4.38
N VAL A 31 -6.10 2.81 -4.41
CA VAL A 31 -5.23 3.26 -5.51
C VAL A 31 -4.42 2.10 -6.05
N GLU A 32 -4.24 2.10 -7.37
CA GLU A 32 -3.33 1.21 -8.07
C GLU A 32 -1.95 1.86 -8.12
N ILE A 33 -0.95 1.14 -7.63
CA ILE A 33 0.41 1.67 -7.46
C ILE A 33 1.40 0.88 -8.29
N GLN A 34 2.36 1.59 -8.87
CA GLN A 34 3.46 1.05 -9.63
C GLN A 34 4.80 1.54 -9.07
N PRO A 35 5.87 0.75 -9.22
CA PRO A 35 7.21 1.17 -8.81
C PRO A 35 7.70 2.34 -9.67
N VAL A 36 8.34 3.30 -9.03
CA VAL A 36 9.04 4.38 -9.73
C VAL A 36 10.37 3.83 -10.23
N THR A 37 10.50 3.62 -11.54
CA THR A 37 11.79 3.29 -12.15
C THR A 37 12.63 4.54 -12.32
N SER A 38 13.94 4.39 -12.57
CA SER A 38 14.81 5.54 -12.83
C SER A 38 14.32 6.37 -14.02
N ASP A 39 13.83 5.73 -15.08
CA ASP A 39 13.29 6.42 -16.26
C ASP A 39 12.05 7.27 -15.92
N ILE A 40 11.17 6.75 -15.05
CA ILE A 40 9.99 7.47 -14.56
C ILE A 40 10.42 8.63 -13.66
N ALA A 41 11.37 8.41 -12.75
CA ALA A 41 11.88 9.45 -11.87
C ALA A 41 12.50 10.61 -12.66
N GLU A 42 13.33 10.30 -13.67
CA GLU A 42 13.93 11.29 -14.56
C GLU A 42 12.88 12.06 -15.36
N SER A 43 11.87 11.35 -15.89
CA SER A 43 10.76 11.96 -16.64
C SER A 43 9.91 12.90 -15.78
N LEU A 44 9.80 12.62 -14.47
CA LEU A 44 9.05 13.42 -13.50
C LEU A 44 9.91 14.46 -12.76
N GLY A 45 11.21 14.54 -13.05
CA GLY A 45 12.14 15.44 -12.34
C GLY A 45 12.36 15.08 -10.87
N LEU A 46 12.07 13.85 -10.46
CA LEU A 46 12.31 13.34 -9.12
C LEU A 46 13.80 13.10 -8.92
N LYS A 47 14.36 13.65 -7.83
CA LYS A 47 15.76 13.41 -7.43
C LYS A 47 16.03 11.97 -6.98
N SER A 48 14.99 11.17 -6.76
CA SER A 48 15.09 9.81 -6.26
C SER A 48 14.01 8.93 -6.88
N ASN A 49 14.35 7.68 -7.16
CA ASN A 49 13.43 6.63 -7.61
C ASN A 49 12.64 5.99 -6.44
N ASN A 50 12.59 6.67 -5.31
CA ASN A 50 11.89 6.23 -4.12
C ASN A 50 10.45 6.74 -4.17
N GLY A 51 9.50 5.84 -3.95
CA GLY A 51 8.09 6.19 -3.88
C GLY A 51 7.20 5.14 -4.52
N ALA A 52 5.93 5.49 -4.65
CA ALA A 52 4.94 4.71 -5.35
C ALA A 52 4.19 5.63 -6.33
N LEU A 53 4.33 5.35 -7.63
CA LEU A 53 3.56 6.04 -8.67
C LEU A 53 2.12 5.53 -8.62
N VAL A 54 1.16 6.45 -8.59
CA VAL A 54 -0.25 6.12 -8.69
C VAL A 54 -0.59 5.99 -10.17
N SER A 55 -0.98 4.78 -10.58
CA SER A 55 -1.37 4.48 -11.96
C SER A 55 -2.84 4.76 -12.20
N SER A 56 -3.67 4.45 -11.20
CA SER A 56 -5.10 4.72 -11.22
C SER A 56 -5.62 4.87 -9.79
N ALA A 57 -6.67 5.65 -9.61
CA ALA A 57 -7.37 5.80 -8.34
C ALA A 57 -8.82 5.38 -8.52
N GLN A 58 -9.29 4.47 -7.66
CA GLN A 58 -10.64 3.92 -7.72
C GLN A 58 -11.66 4.99 -7.31
N ASP A 59 -12.76 5.13 -8.06
CA ASP A 59 -13.71 6.25 -7.92
C ASP A 59 -14.35 6.36 -6.53
N ASP A 60 -14.59 5.22 -5.89
CA ASP A 60 -15.15 5.10 -4.54
C ASP A 60 -14.08 4.97 -3.44
N GLY A 61 -12.80 4.90 -3.84
CA GLY A 61 -11.66 4.73 -2.96
C GLY A 61 -11.35 5.98 -2.10
N PRO A 62 -10.85 5.79 -0.86
CA PRO A 62 -10.49 6.91 0.01
C PRO A 62 -9.34 7.75 -0.55
N GLY A 63 -8.45 7.19 -1.36
CA GLY A 63 -7.39 7.93 -2.06
C GLY A 63 -7.95 8.96 -3.05
N LYS A 64 -8.97 8.58 -3.84
CA LYS A 64 -9.63 9.52 -4.76
C LYS A 64 -10.40 10.60 -4.00
N LYS A 65 -11.05 10.25 -2.89
CA LYS A 65 -11.68 11.22 -1.97
C LYS A 65 -10.67 12.19 -1.35
N ALA A 66 -9.43 11.76 -1.16
CA ALA A 66 -8.32 12.61 -0.71
C ALA A 66 -7.69 13.45 -1.85
N GLY A 67 -8.14 13.31 -3.09
CA GLY A 67 -7.62 14.05 -4.24
C GLY A 67 -6.39 13.41 -4.90
N ILE A 68 -6.07 12.16 -4.56
CA ILE A 68 -5.01 11.38 -5.22
C ILE A 68 -5.49 10.98 -6.62
N THR A 69 -4.66 11.24 -7.61
CA THR A 69 -4.95 11.01 -9.03
C THR A 69 -3.87 10.17 -9.70
N ALA A 70 -4.20 9.60 -10.85
CA ALA A 70 -3.21 8.93 -11.69
C ALA A 70 -2.12 9.92 -12.11
N GLY A 71 -0.86 9.53 -11.97
CA GLY A 71 0.32 10.37 -12.21
C GLY A 71 0.95 10.95 -10.95
N ASP A 72 0.25 10.92 -9.81
CA ASP A 72 0.83 11.40 -8.54
C ASP A 72 1.85 10.36 -8.00
N VAL A 73 2.97 10.83 -7.46
CA VAL A 73 3.96 9.95 -6.80
C VAL A 73 3.91 10.12 -5.29
N ILE A 74 3.57 9.05 -4.58
CA ILE A 74 3.54 9.03 -3.13
C ILE A 74 4.96 8.84 -2.59
N THR A 75 5.46 9.84 -1.87
CA THR A 75 6.82 9.86 -1.32
C THR A 75 6.84 9.67 0.19
N GLN A 76 5.79 10.10 0.90
CA GLN A 76 5.66 9.93 2.35
C GLN A 76 4.24 9.60 2.78
N VAL A 77 4.12 8.90 3.90
CA VAL A 77 2.86 8.59 4.59
C VAL A 77 3.07 8.77 6.09
N ASP A 78 2.29 9.66 6.72
CA ASP A 78 2.38 9.98 8.15
C ASP A 78 3.80 10.43 8.57
N GLY A 79 4.48 11.17 7.69
CA GLY A 79 5.87 11.58 7.85
C GLY A 79 6.91 10.45 7.67
N LYS A 80 6.50 9.24 7.27
CA LYS A 80 7.41 8.13 6.97
C LYS A 80 7.70 8.05 5.48
N ASP A 81 8.98 7.99 5.14
CA ASP A 81 9.42 7.85 3.74
C ASP A 81 8.97 6.51 3.15
N VAL A 82 8.38 6.59 1.98
CA VAL A 82 7.97 5.45 1.18
C VAL A 82 9.06 5.17 0.16
N ALA A 83 9.85 4.14 0.38
CA ALA A 83 10.88 3.73 -0.57
C ALA A 83 10.33 2.92 -1.75
N SER A 84 9.21 2.20 -1.56
CA SER A 84 8.65 1.33 -2.60
C SER A 84 7.13 1.20 -2.49
N PRO A 85 6.44 0.79 -3.56
CA PRO A 85 5.00 0.49 -3.53
C PRO A 85 4.64 -0.59 -2.50
N LYS A 86 5.53 -1.55 -2.28
CA LYS A 86 5.34 -2.61 -1.28
C LYS A 86 5.36 -2.05 0.13
N GLU A 87 6.23 -1.08 0.40
CA GLU A 87 6.28 -0.40 1.70
C GLU A 87 5.03 0.47 1.91
N LEU A 88 4.56 1.17 0.88
CA LEU A 88 3.29 1.89 0.93
C LEU A 88 2.12 0.96 1.30
N ALA A 89 1.98 -0.17 0.60
CA ALA A 89 0.94 -1.15 0.88
C ALA A 89 1.04 -1.72 2.30
N ARG A 90 2.27 -1.90 2.81
CA ARG A 90 2.52 -2.36 4.18
C ARG A 90 2.12 -1.30 5.22
N LEU A 91 2.49 -0.04 5.00
CA LEU A 91 2.15 1.09 5.88
C LEU A 91 0.64 1.30 5.94
N ILE A 92 -0.03 1.38 4.78
CA ILE A 92 -1.48 1.54 4.69
C ILE A 92 -2.20 0.35 5.32
N GLY A 93 -1.76 -0.88 5.02
CA GLY A 93 -2.36 -2.09 5.59
C GLY A 93 -2.14 -2.26 7.10
N ALA A 94 -1.14 -1.59 7.68
CA ALA A 94 -0.89 -1.58 9.12
C ALA A 94 -1.78 -0.58 9.88
N TYR A 95 -2.40 0.39 9.20
CA TYR A 95 -3.36 1.29 9.80
C TYR A 95 -4.74 0.64 9.91
N SER A 96 -5.47 0.98 10.98
CA SER A 96 -6.87 0.60 11.12
C SER A 96 -7.73 1.35 10.09
N PRO A 97 -8.75 0.70 9.50
CA PRO A 97 -9.73 1.36 8.64
C PRO A 97 -10.36 2.57 9.35
N GLY A 98 -10.52 3.67 8.61
CA GLY A 98 -11.09 4.91 9.15
C GLY A 98 -10.10 5.83 9.87
N LYS A 99 -8.84 5.42 10.08
CA LYS A 99 -7.79 6.35 10.51
C LYS A 99 -7.44 7.30 9.37
N SER A 100 -7.48 8.61 9.64
CA SER A 100 -6.92 9.63 8.74
C SER A 100 -5.40 9.56 8.77
N VAL A 101 -4.79 9.55 7.60
CA VAL A 101 -3.34 9.47 7.42
C VAL A 101 -2.94 10.54 6.41
N ASP A 102 -1.94 11.34 6.75
CA ASP A 102 -1.38 12.33 5.83
C ASP A 102 -0.51 11.63 4.78
N VAL A 103 -0.76 11.92 3.50
CA VAL A 103 0.00 11.36 2.38
C VAL A 103 0.62 12.51 1.61
N THR A 104 1.94 12.50 1.48
CA THR A 104 2.67 13.47 0.67
C THR A 104 2.76 12.93 -0.75
N VAL A 105 2.19 13.69 -1.68
CA VAL A 105 2.25 13.41 -3.12
C VAL A 105 3.14 14.43 -3.82
N TRP A 106 3.85 13.96 -4.83
CA TRP A 106 4.61 14.75 -5.78
C TRP A 106 3.87 14.79 -7.12
N ARG A 107 3.77 15.99 -7.71
CA ARG A 107 3.08 16.26 -8.98
C ARG A 107 3.92 17.21 -9.83
#